data_AF-A0A1M6PPC7-F1
#
_entry.id   AF-A0A1M6PPC7-F1
#
_cell.length_a   1.000
_cell.length_b   1.000
_cell.length_c   1.000
_cell.angle_alpha   90.00
_cell.angle_beta   90.00
_cell.angle_gamma   90.00
#
_symmetry.space_group_name_H-M   'P 1'
#
loop_
_entity.id
_entity.type
_entity.pdbx_description
1 polymer ?
#
loop_
_entity_poly.entity_id
_entity_poly.type
_entity_poly.pdbx_seq_one_letter_code
_entity_poly.pdbx_strand_id
1 'polypeptide(L)'
;MAKIIVCIDGTGNEIGDRDSNVLKLYRALDKTTQKARYFMGIGTYDGSQKFGRLRQAVTGFLGQTFGLGLEDDVLGAYRYLCETYQSHEDKEEERGSGNFANDQIYIVGFSRGAYAARILAGFIHNFGLVDANHIHLIEPVFRAYRRVTDFGKSASDDKVFQSLREYERVMRPQSAPIRALMLFDTVNSLIRFRRPLHNLRKFGSLAEIGTHANVNSNVSVRIVTHALSIDERRTMFRAQHWDPEPDADGQPVYYGNNFRHESRRRRQYLIQRWFPGFHSDIGGSPAENESGIGKLTLLWSLNELATAERQADAEDNAARKKAGKPPLPRPRSYGLKLSTRRANKDLKGLDPDARTPGGLPYAKPDPLAPIHNSFWHSKGAPLWHILEILPKSLKRREKGETNWFRRGLIWYLPLKEPRKIADKSDVDDSAYQRRDTPSQNYDPPNLP
;
A
#
# COMPACT_ATOMS: atom_id res chain seq x y z
N MET A 1 22.23 -8.41 -8.74
CA MET A 1 20.87 -7.83 -8.63
C MET A 1 20.86 -6.93 -7.41
N ALA A 2 20.62 -5.64 -7.59
CA ALA A 2 20.39 -4.73 -6.48
C ALA A 2 18.91 -4.77 -6.08
N LYS A 3 18.62 -4.48 -4.81
CA LYS A 3 17.26 -4.26 -4.31
C LYS A 3 17.03 -2.75 -4.25
N ILE A 4 15.96 -2.30 -4.89
CA ILE A 4 15.53 -0.90 -4.92
C ILE A 4 14.22 -0.82 -4.14
N ILE A 5 14.24 -0.14 -3.00
CA ILE A 5 13.11 -0.02 -2.08
C ILE A 5 12.52 1.39 -2.17
N VAL A 6 11.22 1.45 -2.42
CA VAL A 6 10.42 2.67 -2.39
C VAL A 6 9.48 2.59 -1.19
N CYS A 7 9.60 3.52 -0.26
CA CYS A 7 8.75 3.60 0.92
C CYS A 7 7.84 4.82 0.80
N ILE A 8 6.52 4.62 0.67
CA ILE A 8 5.53 5.70 0.54
C ILE A 8 4.65 5.70 1.79
N ASP A 9 4.79 6.73 2.61
CA ASP A 9 4.07 6.81 3.88
C ASP A 9 2.64 7.33 3.72
N GLY A 10 1.81 7.08 4.74
CA GLY A 10 0.52 7.74 4.87
C GLY A 10 0.68 9.24 5.17
N THR A 11 -0.22 10.05 4.63
CA THR A 11 -0.28 11.48 4.92
C THR A 11 -0.67 11.74 6.38
N GLY A 12 0.00 12.72 7.00
CA GLY A 12 -0.27 13.19 8.36
C GLY A 12 0.49 12.42 9.44
N ASN A 13 1.40 11.51 9.05
CA ASN A 13 2.30 10.82 9.97
C ASN A 13 3.42 11.75 10.38
N GLU A 14 3.66 11.86 11.69
CA GLU A 14 4.66 12.73 12.29
C GLU A 14 5.98 11.98 12.47
N ILE A 15 7.11 12.69 12.31
CA ILE A 15 8.43 12.16 12.65
C ILE A 15 8.68 12.42 14.14
N GLY A 16 9.02 11.39 14.90
CA GLY A 16 9.34 11.54 16.33
C GLY A 16 8.87 10.35 17.15
N ASP A 17 7.87 10.58 18.01
CA ASP A 17 7.33 9.56 18.92
C ASP A 17 6.22 8.71 18.31
N ARG A 18 5.78 9.06 17.09
CA ARG A 18 4.63 8.49 16.40
C ARG A 18 5.00 8.02 15.00
N ASP A 19 6.15 7.37 14.89
CA ASP A 19 6.64 6.86 13.61
C ASP A 19 5.72 5.75 13.07
N SER A 20 5.42 5.82 11.77
CA SER A 20 4.78 4.75 11.01
C SER A 20 5.71 3.55 10.86
N ASN A 21 5.13 2.39 10.52
CA ASN A 21 5.89 1.19 10.16
C ASN A 21 6.74 1.40 8.90
N VAL A 22 6.28 2.24 7.97
CA VAL A 22 7.03 2.58 6.75
C VAL A 22 8.31 3.34 7.11
N LEU A 23 8.21 4.34 7.99
CA LEU A 23 9.36 5.11 8.46
C LEU A 23 10.29 4.25 9.36
N LYS A 24 9.73 3.47 10.28
CA LYS A 24 10.47 2.50 11.11
C LYS A 24 11.29 1.54 10.26
N LEU A 25 10.67 0.95 9.23
CA LEU A 25 11.36 0.10 8.26
C LEU A 25 12.46 0.88 7.55
N TYR A 26 12.14 2.05 6.98
CA TYR A 26 13.11 2.86 6.25
C TYR A 26 14.34 3.20 7.11
N ARG A 27 14.16 3.55 8.39
CA ARG A 27 15.26 3.80 9.33
C ARG A 27 16.10 2.55 9.56
N ALA A 28 15.46 1.38 9.68
CA ALA A 28 16.11 0.10 9.91
C ALA A 28 16.81 -0.50 8.68
N LEU A 29 16.43 -0.12 7.44
CA LEU A 29 17.05 -0.64 6.21
C LEU A 29 18.57 -0.36 6.15
N ASP A 30 19.33 -1.39 5.79
CA ASP A 30 20.75 -1.28 5.44
C ASP A 30 20.91 -0.70 4.03
N LYS A 31 21.22 0.59 3.96
CA LYS A 31 21.36 1.35 2.71
C LYS A 31 22.73 1.18 2.05
N THR A 32 23.65 0.42 2.65
CA THR A 32 24.96 0.14 2.05
C THR A 32 24.86 -0.97 1.00
N THR A 33 23.94 -1.91 1.20
CA THR A 33 23.74 -3.07 0.31
C THR A 33 22.49 -2.97 -0.55
N GLN A 34 21.61 -1.99 -0.29
CA GLN A 34 20.33 -1.80 -0.95
C GLN A 34 20.05 -0.31 -1.14
N LYS A 35 19.38 0.06 -2.24
CA LYS A 35 19.03 1.46 -2.51
C LYS A 35 17.62 1.73 -2.00
N ALA A 36 17.43 2.70 -1.11
CA ALA A 36 16.12 2.97 -0.53
C ALA A 36 15.78 4.47 -0.52
N ARG A 37 14.55 4.81 -0.91
CA ARG A 37 14.00 6.18 -0.87
C ARG A 37 12.69 6.21 -0.10
N TYR A 38 12.52 7.23 0.73
CA TYR A 38 11.32 7.47 1.51
C TYR A 38 10.61 8.71 1.01
N PHE A 39 9.29 8.61 0.83
CA PHE A 39 8.38 9.66 0.41
C PHE A 39 7.40 9.93 1.55
N MET A 40 7.47 11.14 2.10
CA MET A 40 6.50 11.61 3.09
C MET A 40 5.16 11.83 2.38
N GLY A 41 4.09 11.15 2.80
CA GLY A 41 2.77 11.43 2.27
C GLY A 41 2.41 12.91 2.48
N ILE A 42 2.13 13.64 1.41
CA ILE A 42 1.91 15.10 1.48
C ILE A 42 0.79 15.43 2.47
N GLY A 43 1.11 16.29 3.45
CA GLY A 43 0.25 16.76 4.54
C GLY A 43 0.95 16.89 5.91
N THR A 44 2.25 16.55 6.00
CA THR A 44 3.07 16.66 7.22
C THR A 44 3.82 18.00 7.36
N TYR A 45 3.25 19.13 6.92
CA TYR A 45 3.89 20.43 7.12
C TYR A 45 3.25 21.25 8.25
N ASP A 46 4.11 21.50 9.25
CA ASP A 46 4.19 22.65 10.13
C ASP A 46 4.20 23.96 9.31
N GLY A 47 3.51 24.98 9.80
CA GLY A 47 3.35 26.24 9.07
C GLY A 47 2.07 26.98 9.48
N SER A 48 2.20 27.78 10.53
CA SER A 48 1.27 28.84 10.91
C SER A 48 0.71 29.55 9.68
N GLN A 49 -0.62 29.77 9.60
CA GLN A 49 -1.21 31.02 9.08
C GLN A 49 -2.67 31.18 9.52
N LYS A 50 -2.99 32.39 9.95
CA LYS A 50 -4.21 32.82 10.62
C LYS A 50 -5.25 33.31 9.60
N PHE A 51 -6.03 32.45 8.96
CA PHE A 51 -7.31 32.87 8.35
C PHE A 51 -8.28 31.69 8.15
N GLY A 52 -9.50 31.78 8.69
CA GLY A 52 -10.62 30.88 8.37
C GLY A 52 -10.54 29.42 8.88
N ARG A 53 -10.20 29.22 10.17
CA ARG A 53 -9.98 27.91 10.82
C ARG A 53 -10.97 26.80 10.46
N LEU A 54 -12.27 27.07 10.42
CA LEU A 54 -13.28 26.00 10.24
C LEU A 54 -13.40 25.53 8.78
N ARG A 55 -13.46 26.46 7.82
CA ARG A 55 -13.56 26.12 6.39
C ARG A 55 -12.26 25.46 5.91
N GLN A 56 -11.11 25.97 6.36
CA GLN A 56 -9.79 25.42 6.03
C GLN A 56 -9.49 24.11 6.75
N ALA A 57 -10.00 23.90 7.98
CA ALA A 57 -9.97 22.57 8.61
C ALA A 57 -10.81 21.56 7.82
N VAL A 58 -11.99 21.93 7.33
CA VAL A 58 -12.84 21.02 6.54
C VAL A 58 -12.26 20.75 5.15
N THR A 59 -11.83 21.77 4.41
CA THR A 59 -11.22 21.58 3.08
C THR A 59 -9.80 21.03 3.14
N GLY A 60 -9.03 21.37 4.17
CA GLY A 60 -7.71 20.84 4.45
C GLY A 60 -7.82 19.37 4.84
N PHE A 61 -8.66 19.03 5.82
CA PHE A 61 -8.92 17.65 6.18
C PHE A 61 -9.47 16.83 5.00
N LEU A 62 -10.55 17.23 4.33
CA LEU A 62 -11.09 16.42 3.22
C LEU A 62 -10.20 16.41 1.97
N GLY A 63 -9.55 17.53 1.63
CA GLY A 63 -8.68 17.66 0.46
C GLY A 63 -7.30 17.03 0.64
N GLN A 64 -6.66 17.25 1.79
CA GLN A 64 -5.40 16.60 2.15
C GLN A 64 -5.62 15.13 2.48
N THR A 65 -6.80 14.70 2.95
CA THR A 65 -7.11 13.29 3.23
C THR A 65 -7.52 12.52 1.97
N PHE A 66 -8.07 13.18 0.94
CA PHE A 66 -8.59 12.51 -0.25
C PHE A 66 -8.22 13.22 -1.57
N GLY A 67 -6.99 12.94 -2.05
CA GLY A 67 -6.62 13.10 -3.46
C GLY A 67 -5.68 14.25 -3.84
N LEU A 68 -5.40 15.21 -2.94
CA LEU A 68 -4.35 16.24 -3.17
C LEU A 68 -2.99 15.71 -2.68
N GLY A 69 -1.94 15.83 -3.51
CA GLY A 69 -0.56 15.41 -3.19
C GLY A 69 -0.17 13.98 -3.59
N LEU A 70 -1.14 13.07 -3.75
CA LEU A 70 -0.90 11.69 -4.17
C LEU A 70 -0.14 11.57 -5.51
N GLU A 71 -0.39 12.50 -6.43
CA GLU A 71 0.28 12.56 -7.72
C GLU A 71 1.78 12.84 -7.59
N ASP A 72 2.16 13.77 -6.72
CA ASP A 72 3.56 14.14 -6.51
C ASP A 72 4.34 13.00 -5.85
N ASP A 73 3.73 12.29 -4.89
CA ASP A 73 4.33 11.13 -4.24
C ASP A 73 4.60 10.00 -5.24
N VAL A 74 3.61 9.69 -6.10
CA VAL A 74 3.75 8.65 -7.13
C VAL A 74 4.76 9.05 -8.20
N LEU A 75 4.71 10.30 -8.68
CA LEU A 75 5.66 10.81 -9.68
C LEU A 75 7.08 10.87 -9.12
N GLY A 76 7.26 11.33 -7.88
CA GLY A 76 8.56 11.33 -7.20
C GLY A 76 9.14 9.93 -7.05
N ALA A 77 8.32 8.95 -6.66
CA ALA A 77 8.72 7.56 -6.59
C ALA A 77 9.05 6.96 -7.96
N TYR A 78 8.27 7.28 -8.99
CA TYR A 78 8.54 6.85 -10.36
C TYR A 78 9.85 7.42 -10.90
N ARG A 79 10.13 8.71 -10.66
CA ARG A 79 11.40 9.35 -11.03
C ARG A 79 12.59 8.65 -10.40
N TYR A 80 12.53 8.40 -9.10
CA TYR A 80 13.58 7.66 -8.40
C TYR A 80 13.81 6.27 -9.00
N LEU A 81 12.75 5.55 -9.41
CA LEU A 81 12.91 4.26 -10.08
C LEU A 81 13.56 4.39 -11.45
N CYS A 82 13.18 5.37 -12.27
CA CYS A 82 13.79 5.62 -13.58
C CYS A 82 15.28 5.98 -13.47
N GLU A 83 15.67 6.73 -12.43
CA GLU A 83 17.08 7.11 -12.19
C GLU A 83 17.94 5.97 -11.62
N THR A 84 17.32 4.95 -11.02
CA THR A 84 18.03 4.00 -10.15
C THR A 84 18.01 2.56 -10.68
N TYR A 85 16.98 2.20 -11.43
CA TYR A 85 16.76 0.85 -11.94
C TYR A 85 17.70 0.53 -13.09
N GLN A 86 18.38 -0.62 -12.99
CA GLN A 86 19.15 -1.19 -14.10
C GLN A 86 18.57 -2.54 -14.50
N SER A 87 18.24 -2.67 -15.78
CA SER A 87 17.84 -3.92 -16.41
C SER A 87 19.02 -4.89 -16.55
N HIS A 88 18.77 -6.09 -17.06
CA HIS A 88 19.82 -7.00 -17.49
C HIS A 88 20.62 -6.41 -18.66
N GLU A 89 19.91 -5.82 -19.63
CA GLU A 89 20.46 -5.29 -20.87
C GLU A 89 21.40 -4.12 -20.56
N ASP A 90 20.99 -3.18 -19.69
CA ASP A 90 21.81 -2.05 -19.25
C ASP A 90 23.13 -2.52 -18.62
N LYS A 91 23.06 -3.57 -17.78
CA LYS A 91 24.23 -4.11 -17.09
C LYS A 91 25.18 -4.85 -18.04
N GLU A 92 24.62 -5.53 -19.03
CA GLU A 92 25.40 -6.25 -20.04
C GLU A 92 26.10 -5.26 -20.98
N GLU A 93 25.45 -4.15 -21.34
CA GLU A 93 26.06 -3.05 -22.09
C GLU A 93 27.18 -2.36 -21.30
N GLU A 94 26.94 -2.03 -20.03
CA GLU A 94 27.93 -1.35 -19.17
C GLU A 94 29.14 -2.24 -18.79
N ARG A 95 28.92 -3.54 -18.59
CA ARG A 95 29.91 -4.44 -17.93
C ARG A 95 30.35 -5.62 -18.80
N GLY A 96 29.86 -5.70 -20.03
CA GLY A 96 30.12 -6.80 -20.95
C GLY A 96 29.27 -8.05 -20.67
N SER A 97 29.58 -9.15 -21.35
CA SER A 97 28.85 -10.42 -21.20
C SER A 97 28.99 -10.99 -19.78
N GLY A 98 27.85 -11.21 -19.11
CA GLY A 98 27.81 -11.82 -17.78
C GLY A 98 26.44 -12.39 -17.44
N ASN A 99 26.36 -13.25 -16.42
CA ASN A 99 25.08 -13.71 -15.88
C ASN A 99 24.48 -12.61 -15.00
N PHE A 100 23.97 -11.56 -15.64
CA PHE A 100 23.27 -10.48 -14.95
C PHE A 100 21.81 -10.83 -14.73
N ALA A 101 21.14 -9.99 -13.93
CA ALA A 101 19.70 -10.03 -13.80
C ALA A 101 19.22 -8.63 -13.44
N ASN A 102 17.96 -8.36 -13.81
CA ASN A 102 17.26 -7.12 -13.51
C ASN A 102 17.34 -6.80 -12.02
N ASP A 103 17.41 -5.51 -11.69
CA ASP A 103 17.20 -5.09 -10.31
C ASP A 103 15.78 -5.43 -9.83
N GLN A 104 15.66 -5.60 -8.52
CA GLN A 104 14.42 -6.01 -7.88
C GLN A 104 13.76 -4.80 -7.21
N ILE A 105 12.55 -4.46 -7.66
CA ILE A 105 11.78 -3.33 -7.12
C ILE A 105 10.89 -3.81 -5.97
N TYR A 106 11.01 -3.17 -4.82
CA TYR A 106 10.17 -3.37 -3.64
C TYR A 106 9.45 -2.07 -3.33
N ILE A 107 8.13 -2.11 -3.22
CA ILE A 107 7.33 -0.94 -2.88
C ILE A 107 6.63 -1.22 -1.56
N VAL A 108 6.81 -0.34 -0.59
CA VAL A 108 6.21 -0.41 0.74
C VAL A 108 5.27 0.78 0.90
N GLY A 109 4.04 0.55 1.35
CA GLY A 109 3.13 1.65 1.63
C GLY A 109 2.17 1.39 2.77
N PHE A 110 1.78 2.48 3.45
CA PHE A 110 0.77 2.46 4.50
C PHE A 110 -0.40 3.38 4.13
N SER A 111 -1.64 2.93 4.37
CA SER A 111 -2.85 3.75 4.24
C SER A 111 -3.01 4.27 2.81
N ARG A 112 -2.91 5.59 2.64
CA ARG A 112 -2.93 6.29 1.36
C ARG A 112 -1.61 6.14 0.61
N GLY A 113 -0.50 6.03 1.31
CA GLY A 113 0.78 5.60 0.74
C GLY A 113 0.73 4.18 0.20
N ALA A 114 -0.07 3.29 0.80
CA ALA A 114 -0.33 1.95 0.24
C ALA A 114 -1.14 2.04 -1.07
N TYR A 115 -2.12 2.94 -1.13
CA TYR A 115 -2.84 3.24 -2.37
C TYR A 115 -1.92 3.85 -3.45
N ALA A 116 -1.04 4.78 -3.07
CA ALA A 116 -0.01 5.36 -3.93
C ALA A 116 0.93 4.28 -4.48
N ALA A 117 1.39 3.37 -3.63
CA ALA A 117 2.25 2.25 -3.99
C ALA A 117 1.59 1.34 -5.04
N ARG A 118 0.28 1.10 -4.91
CA ARG A 118 -0.51 0.35 -5.89
C ARG A 118 -0.68 1.11 -7.22
N ILE A 119 -0.91 2.43 -7.19
CA ILE A 119 -0.95 3.26 -8.40
C ILE A 119 0.41 3.23 -9.11
N LEU A 120 1.50 3.40 -8.37
CA LEU A 120 2.86 3.30 -8.91
C LEU A 120 3.07 1.96 -9.58
N ALA A 121 2.68 0.86 -8.92
CA ALA A 121 2.76 -0.48 -9.49
C ALA A 121 1.91 -0.62 -10.76
N GLY A 122 0.69 -0.09 -10.77
CA GLY A 122 -0.20 -0.06 -11.93
C GLY A 122 0.36 0.76 -13.08
N PHE A 123 1.02 1.89 -12.79
CA PHE A 123 1.65 2.73 -13.79
C PHE A 123 2.86 2.05 -14.43
N ILE A 124 3.74 1.44 -13.63
CA ILE A 124 4.86 0.62 -14.12
C ILE A 124 4.38 -0.58 -14.93
N HIS A 125 3.29 -1.22 -14.50
CA HIS A 125 2.71 -2.35 -15.23
C HIS A 125 2.26 -1.95 -16.65
N ASN A 126 1.56 -0.83 -16.76
CA ASN A 126 1.03 -0.37 -18.05
C ASN A 126 2.09 0.27 -18.94
N PHE A 127 2.97 1.10 -18.37
CA PHE A 127 3.86 1.98 -19.13
C PHE A 127 5.34 1.62 -19.00
N GLY A 128 5.76 0.78 -18.05
CA GLY A 128 7.19 0.52 -17.80
C GLY A 128 7.93 1.70 -17.17
N LEU A 129 9.26 1.65 -17.16
CA LEU A 129 10.13 2.76 -16.74
C LEU A 129 10.72 3.44 -17.97
N VAL A 130 10.74 4.78 -17.97
CA VAL A 130 11.39 5.55 -19.04
C VAL A 130 12.85 5.80 -18.71
N ASP A 131 13.62 6.11 -19.74
CA ASP A 131 14.97 6.64 -19.56
C ASP A 131 14.95 7.96 -18.77
N ALA A 132 15.97 8.17 -17.94
CA ALA A 132 16.05 9.33 -17.06
C ALA A 132 15.99 10.66 -17.80
N ASN A 133 16.47 10.73 -19.05
CA ASN A 133 16.43 11.95 -19.87
C ASN A 133 14.99 12.36 -20.26
N HIS A 134 14.05 11.41 -20.28
CA HIS A 134 12.66 11.63 -20.68
C HIS A 134 11.70 11.85 -19.50
N ILE A 135 12.22 11.86 -18.27
CA ILE A 135 11.42 12.01 -17.04
C ILE A 135 10.52 13.26 -17.07
N HIS A 136 10.97 14.35 -17.69
CA HIS A 136 10.20 15.60 -17.76
C HIS A 136 8.87 15.47 -18.55
N LEU A 137 8.71 14.41 -19.35
CA LEU A 137 7.52 14.16 -20.17
C LEU A 137 6.51 13.23 -19.50
N ILE A 138 6.83 12.71 -18.31
CA ILE A 138 6.00 11.69 -17.66
C ILE A 138 4.73 12.24 -17.01
N GLU A 139 4.75 13.50 -16.57
CA GLU A 139 3.62 14.08 -15.82
C GLU A 139 2.33 14.15 -16.67
N PRO A 140 2.36 14.64 -17.93
CA PRO A 140 1.21 14.54 -18.84
C PRO A 140 0.72 13.10 -19.06
N VAL A 141 1.65 12.14 -19.20
CA VAL A 141 1.34 10.72 -19.41
C VAL A 141 0.64 10.13 -18.19
N PHE A 142 1.15 10.41 -17.00
CA PHE A 142 0.56 9.97 -15.74
C PHE A 142 -0.85 10.55 -15.54
N ARG A 143 -1.05 11.83 -15.87
CA ARG A 143 -2.39 12.45 -15.84
C ARG A 143 -3.34 11.81 -16.85
N ALA A 144 -2.86 11.48 -18.05
CA ALA A 144 -3.65 10.76 -19.05
C ALA A 144 -4.05 9.36 -18.54
N TYR A 145 -3.10 8.61 -17.97
CA TYR A 145 -3.35 7.33 -17.31
C TYR A 145 -4.43 7.46 -16.25
N ARG A 146 -4.34 8.43 -15.32
CA ARG A 146 -5.36 8.65 -14.30
C ARG A 146 -6.75 8.95 -14.88
N ARG A 147 -6.84 9.65 -16.02
CA ARG A 147 -8.14 9.94 -16.67
C ARG A 147 -8.80 8.69 -17.25
N VAL A 148 -8.04 7.80 -17.92
CA VAL A 148 -8.59 6.52 -18.43
C VAL A 148 -9.21 5.71 -17.29
N THR A 149 -8.56 5.74 -16.14
CA THR A 149 -9.03 5.00 -14.98
C THR A 149 -10.22 5.63 -14.25
N ASP A 150 -10.47 6.93 -14.43
CA ASP A 150 -11.57 7.66 -13.78
C ASP A 150 -12.92 7.51 -14.50
N PHE A 151 -12.94 7.20 -15.81
CA PHE A 151 -14.17 7.27 -16.61
C PHE A 151 -14.77 5.91 -16.99
N GLY A 152 -14.05 4.80 -16.80
CA GLY A 152 -14.50 3.48 -17.24
C GLY A 152 -14.60 3.37 -18.76
N LYS A 153 -14.46 2.15 -19.29
CA LYS A 153 -14.42 1.83 -20.73
C LYS A 153 -15.53 2.55 -21.52
N SER A 154 -15.22 3.68 -22.13
CA SER A 154 -16.12 4.46 -23.01
C SER A 154 -15.33 5.00 -24.20
N ALA A 155 -15.99 5.30 -25.31
CA ALA A 155 -15.37 5.61 -26.62
C ALA A 155 -14.34 6.77 -26.64
N SER A 156 -14.22 7.58 -25.57
CA SER A 156 -13.10 8.53 -25.38
C SER A 156 -11.76 7.85 -25.08
N ASP A 157 -11.79 6.59 -24.64
CA ASP A 157 -10.62 5.82 -24.23
C ASP A 157 -9.73 5.47 -25.41
N ASP A 158 -10.29 5.26 -26.61
CA ASP A 158 -9.49 4.93 -27.80
C ASP A 158 -8.49 6.05 -28.13
N LYS A 159 -8.89 7.32 -27.98
CA LYS A 159 -7.98 8.47 -28.18
C LYS A 159 -6.92 8.56 -27.10
N VAL A 160 -7.25 8.24 -25.84
CA VAL A 160 -6.27 8.27 -24.75
C VAL A 160 -5.30 7.09 -24.86
N PHE A 161 -5.78 5.89 -25.15
CA PHE A 161 -4.94 4.72 -25.45
C PHE A 161 -4.08 4.93 -26.70
N GLN A 162 -4.57 5.62 -27.73
CA GLN A 162 -3.75 6.05 -28.87
C GLN A 162 -2.64 7.00 -28.41
N SER A 163 -2.96 8.03 -27.62
CA SER A 163 -1.94 8.96 -27.11
C SER A 163 -0.88 8.24 -26.27
N LEU A 164 -1.28 7.32 -25.39
CA LEU A 164 -0.36 6.50 -24.59
C LEU A 164 0.55 5.64 -25.47
N ARG A 165 0.02 5.02 -26.54
CA ARG A 165 0.83 4.25 -27.50
C ARG A 165 1.84 5.11 -28.27
N GLU A 166 1.48 6.34 -28.62
CA GLU A 166 2.45 7.25 -29.25
C GLU A 166 3.57 7.63 -28.27
N TYR A 167 3.24 7.88 -26.99
CA TYR A 167 4.27 8.06 -25.96
C TYR A 167 5.15 6.81 -25.78
N GLU A 168 4.57 5.61 -25.77
CA GLU A 168 5.35 4.36 -25.69
C GLU A 168 6.31 4.19 -26.87
N ARG A 169 5.89 4.54 -28.09
CA ARG A 169 6.74 4.47 -29.30
C ARG A 169 7.93 5.42 -29.23
N VAL A 170 7.71 6.63 -28.71
CA VAL A 170 8.76 7.66 -28.60
C VAL A 170 9.70 7.36 -27.44
N MET A 171 9.15 7.05 -26.26
CA MET A 171 9.93 6.89 -25.03
C MET A 171 10.56 5.51 -24.88
N ARG A 172 10.06 4.50 -25.60
CA ARG A 172 10.49 3.10 -25.56
C ARG A 172 10.74 2.61 -24.12
N PRO A 173 9.72 2.67 -23.26
CA PRO A 173 9.91 2.36 -21.86
C PRO A 173 10.32 0.90 -21.68
N GLN A 174 11.22 0.68 -20.72
CA GLN A 174 11.72 -0.64 -20.37
C GLN A 174 10.77 -1.37 -19.40
N SER A 175 10.66 -2.68 -19.57
CA SER A 175 9.84 -3.54 -18.72
C SER A 175 10.50 -3.74 -17.35
N ALA A 176 9.89 -3.19 -16.30
CA ALA A 176 10.40 -3.29 -14.93
C ALA A 176 9.46 -4.14 -14.03
N PRO A 177 9.70 -5.46 -13.91
CA PRO A 177 8.89 -6.32 -13.04
C PRO A 177 9.04 -5.92 -11.56
N ILE A 178 7.93 -5.94 -10.84
CA ILE A 178 7.89 -5.56 -9.42
C ILE A 178 8.06 -6.82 -8.58
N ARG A 179 9.11 -6.86 -7.76
CA ARG A 179 9.42 -8.03 -6.94
C ARG A 179 8.46 -8.16 -5.78
N ALA A 180 8.17 -7.08 -5.07
CA ALA A 180 7.24 -7.14 -3.96
C ALA A 180 6.49 -5.83 -3.71
N LEU A 181 5.27 -5.97 -3.23
CA LEU A 181 4.42 -4.91 -2.72
C LEU A 181 4.05 -5.23 -1.26
N MET A 182 4.60 -4.47 -0.31
CA MET A 182 4.29 -4.57 1.12
C MET A 182 3.29 -3.47 1.49
N LEU A 183 2.12 -3.87 1.96
CA LEU A 183 0.99 -2.97 2.18
C LEU A 183 0.54 -3.06 3.63
N PHE A 184 0.31 -1.90 4.24
CA PHE A 184 -0.32 -1.78 5.54
C PHE A 184 -1.65 -1.04 5.38
N ASP A 185 -2.74 -1.73 5.70
CA ASP A 185 -4.12 -1.26 5.76
C ASP A 185 -4.51 -0.27 4.66
N THR A 186 -4.54 -0.74 3.41
CA THR A 186 -4.82 0.12 2.24
C THR A 186 -6.22 0.71 2.32
N VAL A 187 -6.34 2.03 2.17
CA VAL A 187 -7.63 2.75 2.11
C VAL A 187 -7.74 3.58 0.84
N ASN A 188 -8.97 3.68 0.31
CA ASN A 188 -9.20 4.42 -0.92
C ASN A 188 -9.01 5.93 -0.70
N SER A 189 -8.17 6.54 -1.55
CA SER A 189 -7.82 7.97 -1.47
C SER A 189 -8.60 8.85 -2.46
N LEU A 190 -9.37 8.28 -3.38
CA LEU A 190 -10.16 9.03 -4.37
C LEU A 190 -11.56 9.30 -3.86
N ILE A 191 -11.68 10.24 -2.93
CA ILE A 191 -12.98 10.70 -2.46
C ILE A 191 -13.14 12.17 -2.82
N ARG A 192 -13.86 12.44 -3.91
CA ARG A 192 -14.06 13.80 -4.43
C ARG A 192 -15.38 14.37 -3.94
N PHE A 193 -15.31 15.52 -3.26
CA PHE A 193 -16.47 16.29 -2.80
C PHE A 193 -16.76 17.53 -3.68
N ARG A 194 -16.12 17.67 -4.85
CA ARG A 194 -16.14 18.91 -5.65
C ARG A 194 -17.51 19.31 -6.21
N ARG A 195 -18.46 18.38 -6.37
CA ARG A 195 -19.80 18.64 -6.93
C ARG A 195 -20.90 17.83 -6.21
N PRO A 196 -21.23 18.16 -4.95
CA PRO A 196 -22.09 17.32 -4.10
C PRO A 196 -23.49 17.10 -4.69
N LEU A 197 -24.12 18.13 -5.27
CA LEU A 197 -25.44 18.04 -5.90
C LEU A 197 -25.43 17.20 -7.21
N HIS A 198 -24.38 17.32 -8.01
CA HIS A 198 -24.20 16.49 -9.21
C HIS A 198 -23.92 15.03 -8.84
N ASN A 199 -23.07 14.80 -7.85
CA ASN A 199 -22.72 13.48 -7.34
C ASN A 199 -23.93 12.78 -6.71
N LEU A 200 -24.75 13.53 -5.97
CA LEU A 200 -26.01 13.09 -5.42
C LEU A 200 -26.95 12.57 -6.52
N ARG A 201 -27.10 13.35 -7.62
CA ARG A 201 -27.96 12.99 -8.74
C ARG A 201 -27.42 11.82 -9.58
N LYS A 202 -26.11 11.72 -9.78
CA LYS A 202 -25.47 10.69 -10.64
C LYS A 202 -25.19 9.38 -9.91
N PHE A 203 -24.79 9.45 -8.64
CA PHE A 203 -24.26 8.32 -7.88
C PHE A 203 -25.04 8.02 -6.60
N GLY A 204 -26.05 8.82 -6.26
CA GLY A 204 -26.78 8.68 -5.00
C GLY A 204 -25.86 8.84 -3.80
N SER A 205 -24.84 9.70 -3.87
CA SER A 205 -23.95 10.03 -2.74
C SER A 205 -23.33 11.42 -2.93
N LEU A 206 -23.11 12.15 -1.84
CA LEU A 206 -22.44 13.47 -1.87
C LEU A 206 -20.95 13.36 -2.26
N ALA A 207 -20.34 12.19 -2.04
CA ALA A 207 -18.97 11.90 -2.40
C ALA A 207 -18.90 11.07 -3.69
N GLU A 208 -17.96 11.39 -4.57
CA GLU A 208 -17.56 10.50 -5.66
C GLU A 208 -16.40 9.63 -5.16
N ILE A 209 -16.57 8.31 -5.21
CA ILE A 209 -15.54 7.32 -4.87
C ILE A 209 -15.11 6.64 -6.16
N GLY A 210 -13.85 6.82 -6.55
CA GLY A 210 -13.25 6.19 -7.73
C GLY A 210 -12.17 5.19 -7.34
N THR A 211 -11.73 4.36 -8.27
CA THR A 211 -10.55 3.50 -8.12
C THR A 211 -9.76 3.53 -9.41
N HIS A 212 -8.45 3.78 -9.33
CA HIS A 212 -7.60 3.68 -10.51
C HIS A 212 -7.51 2.20 -11.00
N ALA A 213 -7.31 1.99 -12.31
CA ALA A 213 -7.17 0.65 -12.88
C ALA A 213 -5.87 -0.02 -12.43
N ASN A 214 -5.88 -1.34 -12.31
CA ASN A 214 -4.75 -2.17 -11.87
C ASN A 214 -4.20 -1.82 -10.46
N VAL A 215 -5.03 -1.18 -9.62
CA VAL A 215 -4.71 -0.89 -8.20
C VAL A 215 -5.11 -2.04 -7.28
N ASN A 216 -6.17 -2.78 -7.62
CA ASN A 216 -6.61 -3.95 -6.85
C ASN A 216 -5.99 -5.24 -7.34
N SER A 217 -5.61 -5.29 -8.62
CA SER A 217 -5.05 -6.46 -9.28
C SER A 217 -3.90 -6.02 -10.18
N ASN A 218 -2.77 -6.73 -10.13
CA ASN A 218 -1.63 -6.42 -10.99
C ASN A 218 -0.75 -7.64 -11.19
N VAL A 219 -0.74 -8.19 -12.40
CA VAL A 219 0.06 -9.38 -12.75
C VAL A 219 1.56 -9.10 -12.92
N SER A 220 2.00 -7.85 -12.80
CA SER A 220 3.42 -7.46 -12.74
C SER A 220 4.03 -7.50 -11.34
N VAL A 221 3.23 -7.76 -10.30
CA VAL A 221 3.71 -7.82 -8.92
C VAL A 221 3.89 -9.28 -8.52
N ARG A 222 5.10 -9.70 -8.18
CA ARG A 222 5.39 -11.12 -7.88
C ARG A 222 4.92 -11.54 -6.49
N ILE A 223 5.11 -10.68 -5.49
CA ILE A 223 4.80 -10.94 -4.08
C ILE A 223 3.98 -9.77 -3.54
N VAL A 224 2.88 -10.05 -2.86
CA VAL A 224 2.06 -9.06 -2.18
C VAL A 224 1.88 -9.51 -0.75
N THR A 225 2.29 -8.67 0.20
CA THR A 225 1.93 -8.84 1.62
C THR A 225 1.01 -7.69 2.00
N HIS A 226 -0.08 -7.97 2.69
CA HIS A 226 -1.06 -6.96 3.05
C HIS A 226 -1.62 -7.22 4.46
N ALA A 227 -1.22 -6.39 5.41
CA ALA A 227 -1.78 -6.40 6.76
C ALA A 227 -3.05 -5.55 6.81
N LEU A 228 -4.13 -6.08 7.38
CA LEU A 228 -5.44 -5.43 7.46
C LEU A 228 -5.90 -5.26 8.91
N SER A 229 -6.59 -4.16 9.20
CA SER A 229 -7.16 -3.86 10.53
C SER A 229 -8.54 -4.49 10.72
N ILE A 230 -8.73 -5.23 11.82
CA ILE A 230 -10.02 -5.78 12.25
C ILE A 230 -10.93 -4.69 12.85
N ASP A 231 -10.39 -3.83 13.71
CA ASP A 231 -11.18 -2.92 14.56
C ASP A 231 -11.52 -1.58 13.91
N GLU A 232 -10.99 -1.27 12.74
CA GLU A 232 -11.28 -0.01 12.06
C GLU A 232 -12.76 0.08 11.65
N ARG A 233 -13.42 1.17 12.04
CA ARG A 233 -14.87 1.37 11.88
C ARG A 233 -15.24 2.64 11.13
N ARG A 234 -14.27 3.51 10.81
CA ARG A 234 -14.53 4.74 10.05
C ARG A 234 -15.00 4.36 8.65
N THR A 235 -16.14 4.90 8.26
CA THR A 235 -16.78 4.65 6.96
C THR A 235 -15.94 5.06 5.75
N MET A 236 -14.91 5.89 5.96
CA MET A 236 -13.97 6.34 4.93
C MET A 236 -12.67 5.52 4.91
N PHE A 237 -12.48 4.62 5.87
CA PHE A 237 -11.32 3.73 5.99
C PHE A 237 -11.77 2.29 5.71
N ARG A 238 -12.56 2.10 4.65
CA ARG A 238 -12.88 0.76 4.15
C ARG A 238 -11.63 0.12 3.58
N ALA A 239 -11.42 -1.15 3.94
CA ALA A 239 -10.25 -1.91 3.53
C ALA A 239 -10.32 -2.15 2.01
N GLN A 240 -9.27 -1.77 1.31
CA GLN A 240 -9.17 -2.05 -0.11
C GLN A 240 -8.35 -3.33 -0.33
N HIS A 241 -9.03 -4.43 -0.61
CA HIS A 241 -8.40 -5.73 -0.80
C HIS A 241 -7.47 -5.75 -2.02
N TRP A 242 -6.53 -6.70 -2.00
CA TRP A 242 -5.84 -7.13 -3.21
C TRP A 242 -6.58 -8.32 -3.79
N ASP A 243 -7.06 -8.18 -5.02
CA ASP A 243 -7.90 -9.15 -5.72
C ASP A 243 -7.09 -9.70 -6.90
N PRO A 244 -6.31 -10.76 -6.73
CA PRO A 244 -5.42 -11.25 -7.77
C PRO A 244 -6.21 -11.81 -8.95
N GLU A 245 -5.64 -11.73 -10.14
CA GLU A 245 -6.17 -12.46 -11.29
C GLU A 245 -5.88 -13.96 -11.09
N PRO A 246 -6.91 -14.83 -11.11
CA PRO A 246 -6.72 -16.27 -10.95
C PRO A 246 -6.40 -16.94 -12.29
N ASP A 247 -5.73 -18.08 -12.25
CA ASP A 247 -5.72 -19.04 -13.36
C ASP A 247 -6.92 -20.00 -13.33
N ALA A 248 -6.91 -20.98 -14.23
CA ALA A 248 -7.92 -22.02 -14.34
C ALA A 248 -8.11 -22.82 -13.03
N ASP A 249 -7.08 -22.93 -12.20
CA ASP A 249 -7.11 -23.63 -10.91
C ASP A 249 -7.41 -22.68 -9.73
N GLY A 250 -7.74 -21.41 -10.03
CA GLY A 250 -8.04 -20.39 -9.02
C GLY A 250 -6.80 -19.80 -8.35
N GLN A 251 -5.58 -20.09 -8.81
CA GLN A 251 -4.34 -19.60 -8.21
C GLN A 251 -3.95 -18.23 -8.76
N PRO A 252 -3.47 -17.28 -7.93
CA PRO A 252 -3.01 -15.99 -8.39
C PRO A 252 -1.87 -16.09 -9.43
N VAL A 253 -1.96 -15.33 -10.53
CA VAL A 253 -0.96 -15.36 -11.61
C VAL A 253 -0.06 -14.12 -11.67
N TYR A 254 1.16 -14.34 -12.15
CA TYR A 254 2.18 -13.32 -12.41
C TYR A 254 2.80 -13.51 -13.80
N TYR A 255 3.00 -12.40 -14.52
CA TYR A 255 3.67 -12.35 -15.83
C TYR A 255 4.86 -11.38 -15.87
N GLY A 256 4.98 -10.48 -14.88
CA GLY A 256 6.03 -9.46 -14.79
C GLY A 256 5.78 -8.21 -15.63
N ASN A 257 4.97 -8.26 -16.68
CA ASN A 257 4.53 -7.11 -17.48
C ASN A 257 3.13 -7.33 -18.08
N ASN A 258 2.61 -6.30 -18.76
CA ASN A 258 1.28 -6.33 -19.35
C ASN A 258 1.17 -7.15 -20.66
N PHE A 259 2.29 -7.61 -21.22
CA PHE A 259 2.29 -8.41 -22.46
C PHE A 259 1.88 -9.88 -22.24
N ARG A 260 1.89 -10.36 -20.98
CA ARG A 260 1.32 -11.67 -20.58
C ARG A 260 1.85 -12.88 -21.37
N HIS A 261 3.15 -12.92 -21.65
CA HIS A 261 3.75 -14.09 -22.31
C HIS A 261 3.70 -15.34 -21.43
N GLU A 262 3.13 -16.43 -21.93
CA GLU A 262 2.93 -17.67 -21.16
C GLU A 262 4.26 -18.28 -20.66
N SER A 263 5.36 -18.10 -21.39
CA SER A 263 6.70 -18.52 -20.96
C SER A 263 7.16 -17.85 -19.64
N ARG A 264 6.61 -16.67 -19.34
CA ARG A 264 6.87 -15.88 -18.12
C ARG A 264 5.81 -16.10 -17.03
N ARG A 265 4.75 -16.87 -17.29
CA ARG A 265 3.70 -17.14 -16.31
C ARG A 265 4.26 -17.85 -15.09
N ARG A 266 4.02 -17.30 -13.90
CA ARG A 266 4.38 -17.87 -12.61
C ARG A 266 3.28 -17.58 -11.58
N ARG A 267 3.42 -18.10 -10.37
CA ARG A 267 2.49 -17.82 -9.27
C ARG A 267 2.64 -16.41 -8.68
N GLN A 268 1.58 -15.63 -8.52
CA GLN A 268 1.64 -14.46 -7.63
C GLN A 268 1.51 -14.94 -6.17
N TYR A 269 2.46 -14.58 -5.32
CA TYR A 269 2.38 -14.92 -3.90
C TYR A 269 1.60 -13.82 -3.18
N LEU A 270 0.33 -14.06 -2.91
CA LEU A 270 -0.53 -13.16 -2.13
C LEU A 270 -0.65 -13.65 -0.70
N ILE A 271 -0.24 -12.82 0.25
CA ILE A 271 -0.41 -13.04 1.68
C ILE A 271 -1.15 -11.83 2.26
N GLN A 272 -2.45 -11.99 2.53
CA GLN A 272 -3.30 -10.95 3.09
C GLN A 272 -3.88 -11.43 4.41
N ARG A 273 -3.56 -10.73 5.50
CA ARG A 273 -3.89 -11.17 6.86
C ARG A 273 -4.49 -10.05 7.69
N TRP A 274 -5.50 -10.40 8.48
CA TRP A 274 -6.17 -9.50 9.41
C TRP A 274 -5.53 -9.55 10.79
N PHE A 275 -5.32 -8.38 11.39
CA PHE A 275 -4.69 -8.18 12.69
C PHE A 275 -5.59 -7.37 13.62
N PRO A 276 -5.51 -7.59 14.94
CA PRO A 276 -6.22 -6.76 15.91
C PRO A 276 -5.68 -5.32 15.86
N GLY A 277 -6.51 -4.37 16.27
CA GLY A 277 -6.22 -2.95 16.27
C GLY A 277 -6.85 -2.17 15.12
N PHE A 278 -6.86 -0.84 15.25
CA PHE A 278 -7.36 0.11 14.27
C PHE A 278 -6.32 0.35 13.15
N HIS A 279 -6.68 1.17 12.16
CA HIS A 279 -5.84 1.52 11.02
C HIS A 279 -4.38 1.90 11.38
N SER A 280 -4.21 2.75 12.40
CA SER A 280 -2.89 3.17 12.88
C SER A 280 -2.17 2.09 13.68
N ASP A 281 -2.87 1.17 14.34
CA ASP A 281 -2.20 0.04 15.00
C ASP A 281 -1.52 -0.87 13.98
N ILE A 282 -2.10 -1.02 12.78
CA ILE A 282 -1.55 -1.88 11.72
C ILE A 282 -0.39 -1.23 10.98
N GLY A 283 -0.53 0.05 10.64
CA GLY A 283 0.50 0.79 9.91
C GLY A 283 1.52 1.53 10.77
N GLY A 284 1.39 1.47 12.09
CA GLY A 284 2.12 2.33 13.01
C GLY A 284 1.53 3.74 13.10
N SER A 285 2.21 4.63 13.81
CA SER A 285 1.77 5.99 14.22
C SER A 285 1.06 6.17 15.58
N PRO A 286 0.70 5.14 16.36
CA PRO A 286 0.50 5.30 17.80
C PRO A 286 1.78 5.78 18.47
N ALA A 287 1.65 6.27 19.71
CA ALA A 287 2.83 6.60 20.51
C ALA A 287 3.72 5.36 20.65
N GLU A 288 5.03 5.56 20.68
CA GLU A 288 5.97 4.45 20.56
C GLU A 288 5.81 3.37 21.65
N ASN A 289 5.41 3.75 22.86
CA ASN A 289 5.09 2.83 23.97
C ASN A 289 3.82 2.00 23.76
N GLU A 290 2.95 2.40 22.84
CA GLU A 290 1.71 1.68 22.44
C GLU A 290 1.90 0.91 21.12
N SER A 291 3.05 1.04 20.46
CA SER A 291 3.26 0.58 19.08
C SER A 291 3.46 -0.94 18.89
N GLY A 292 3.17 -1.75 19.92
CA GLY A 292 3.46 -3.19 19.93
C GLY A 292 2.76 -3.97 18.80
N ILE A 293 1.48 -3.67 18.53
CA ILE A 293 0.73 -4.28 17.42
C ILE A 293 1.35 -3.92 16.07
N GLY A 294 1.72 -2.65 15.87
CA GLY A 294 2.36 -2.21 14.63
C GLY A 294 3.71 -2.89 14.39
N LYS A 295 4.47 -3.17 15.44
CA LYS A 295 5.72 -3.92 15.32
C LYS A 295 5.49 -5.38 14.93
N LEU A 296 4.41 -5.99 15.41
CA LEU A 296 4.03 -7.35 14.99
C LEU A 296 3.70 -7.38 13.50
N THR A 297 2.86 -6.48 13.01
CA THR A 297 2.46 -6.47 11.59
C THR A 297 3.65 -6.22 10.67
N LEU A 298 4.59 -5.35 11.06
CA LEU A 298 5.80 -5.08 10.29
C LEU A 298 6.74 -6.30 10.25
N LEU A 299 7.01 -6.92 11.40
CA LEU A 299 7.89 -8.08 11.48
C LEU A 299 7.29 -9.30 10.75
N TRP A 300 5.97 -9.49 10.87
CA TRP A 300 5.23 -10.48 10.10
C TRP A 300 5.43 -10.28 8.60
N SER A 301 5.16 -9.07 8.09
CA SER A 301 5.26 -8.77 6.66
C SER A 301 6.68 -9.00 6.11
N LEU A 302 7.71 -8.66 6.89
CA LEU A 302 9.11 -8.93 6.54
C LEU A 302 9.43 -10.43 6.48
N ASN A 303 8.89 -11.22 7.41
CA ASN A 303 9.07 -12.67 7.43
C ASN A 303 8.37 -13.34 6.24
N GLU A 304 7.12 -12.98 5.98
CA GLU A 304 6.33 -13.50 4.86
C GLU A 304 6.96 -13.13 3.51
N LEU A 305 7.46 -11.89 3.37
CA LEU A 305 8.22 -11.48 2.19
C LEU A 305 9.44 -12.37 1.97
N ALA A 306 10.25 -12.63 3.00
CA ALA A 306 11.45 -13.44 2.87
C ALA A 306 11.12 -14.90 2.49
N THR A 307 10.05 -15.45 3.04
CA THR A 307 9.57 -16.81 2.73
C THR A 307 9.03 -16.92 1.31
N ALA A 308 8.14 -16.01 0.91
CA ALA A 308 7.62 -15.95 -0.46
C ALA A 308 8.75 -15.71 -1.48
N GLU A 309 9.76 -14.91 -1.12
CA GLU A 309 10.90 -14.66 -2.01
C GLU A 309 11.74 -15.91 -2.26
N ARG A 310 11.93 -16.76 -1.25
CA ARG A 310 12.58 -18.07 -1.40
C ARG A 310 11.81 -18.98 -2.35
N GLN A 311 10.49 -19.04 -2.20
CA GLN A 311 9.63 -19.89 -3.03
C GLN A 311 9.61 -19.40 -4.49
N ALA A 312 9.46 -18.09 -4.69
CA ALA A 312 9.46 -17.48 -6.02
C ALA A 312 10.79 -17.72 -6.77
N ASP A 313 11.93 -17.63 -6.08
CA ASP A 313 13.23 -17.94 -6.69
C ASP A 313 13.41 -19.42 -7.04
N ALA A 314 12.89 -20.31 -6.21
CA ALA A 314 12.92 -21.74 -6.50
C ALA A 314 12.12 -22.05 -7.78
N GLU A 315 10.94 -21.45 -7.92
CA GLU A 315 10.12 -21.53 -9.14
C GLU A 315 10.85 -20.95 -10.36
N ASP A 316 11.46 -19.78 -10.22
CA ASP A 316 12.20 -19.11 -11.29
C ASP A 316 13.40 -19.95 -11.75
N ASN A 317 14.16 -20.54 -10.81
CA ASN A 317 15.28 -21.43 -11.12
C ASN A 317 14.83 -22.75 -11.76
N ALA A 318 13.73 -23.34 -11.30
CA ALA A 318 13.16 -24.53 -11.93
C ALA A 318 12.77 -24.28 -13.39
N ALA A 319 12.14 -23.13 -13.66
CA ALA A 319 11.79 -22.74 -15.01
C ALA A 319 13.01 -22.43 -15.89
N ARG A 320 14.05 -21.78 -15.33
CA ARG A 320 15.32 -21.54 -16.05
C ARG A 320 16.03 -22.84 -16.40
N LYS A 321 16.05 -23.81 -15.48
CA LYS A 321 16.59 -25.17 -15.72
C LYS A 321 15.86 -25.85 -16.88
N LYS A 322 14.53 -25.81 -16.91
CA LYS A 322 13.71 -26.36 -18.01
C LYS A 322 14.03 -25.69 -19.35
N ALA A 323 14.37 -24.40 -19.33
CA ALA A 323 14.74 -23.63 -20.52
C ALA A 323 16.25 -23.71 -20.88
N GLY A 324 17.04 -24.55 -20.22
CA GLY A 324 18.49 -24.64 -20.45
C GLY A 324 19.29 -23.39 -20.07
N LYS A 325 18.71 -22.49 -19.26
CA LYS A 325 19.36 -21.24 -18.82
C LYS A 325 20.11 -21.44 -17.50
N PRO A 326 21.22 -20.71 -17.26
CA PRO A 326 21.91 -20.76 -15.98
C PRO A 326 20.97 -20.30 -14.85
N PRO A 327 21.17 -20.76 -13.60
CA PRO A 327 20.37 -20.30 -12.47
C PRO A 327 20.54 -18.80 -12.23
N LEU A 328 19.64 -18.24 -11.42
CA LEU A 328 19.71 -16.84 -10.99
C LEU A 328 21.08 -16.54 -10.32
N PRO A 329 21.62 -15.32 -10.52
CA PRO A 329 22.94 -14.96 -9.99
C PRO A 329 23.05 -15.05 -8.45
N ARG A 330 24.22 -15.48 -7.96
CA ARG A 330 24.57 -15.59 -6.53
C ARG A 330 25.49 -14.43 -6.10
N PRO A 331 25.56 -14.08 -4.80
CA PRO A 331 24.79 -14.61 -3.67
C PRO A 331 23.32 -14.13 -3.66
N ARG A 332 22.39 -14.99 -3.23
CA ARG A 332 20.99 -14.62 -3.00
C ARG A 332 20.79 -14.26 -1.52
N SER A 333 20.12 -13.15 -1.27
CA SER A 333 19.63 -12.78 0.06
C SER A 333 18.13 -12.59 -0.02
N TYR A 334 17.41 -13.21 0.90
CA TYR A 334 15.94 -13.20 0.93
C TYR A 334 15.44 -12.18 1.95
N GLY A 335 14.38 -11.45 1.61
CA GLY A 335 13.84 -10.36 2.40
C GLY A 335 14.68 -9.07 2.30
N LEU A 336 14.26 -8.05 3.04
CA LEU A 336 14.98 -6.77 3.12
C LEU A 336 16.11 -6.86 4.13
N LYS A 337 17.26 -6.26 3.83
CA LYS A 337 18.40 -6.27 4.76
C LYS A 337 18.23 -5.13 5.74
N LEU A 338 18.28 -5.46 7.03
CA LEU A 338 18.13 -4.50 8.11
C LEU A 338 19.46 -4.38 8.87
N SER A 339 19.76 -3.18 9.35
CA SER A 339 20.80 -2.97 10.35
C SER A 339 20.38 -3.69 11.64
N THR A 340 21.15 -4.68 12.08
CA THR A 340 20.87 -5.46 13.30
C THR A 340 20.64 -4.55 14.52
N ARG A 341 21.49 -3.53 14.69
CA ARG A 341 21.37 -2.56 15.79
C ARG A 341 20.04 -1.82 15.74
N ARG A 342 19.67 -1.27 14.57
CA ARG A 342 18.41 -0.52 14.42
C ARG A 342 17.19 -1.43 14.50
N ALA A 343 17.24 -2.62 13.91
CA ALA A 343 16.14 -3.58 13.99
C ALA A 343 15.88 -4.04 15.43
N ASN A 344 16.92 -4.34 16.21
CA ASN A 344 16.78 -4.75 17.60
C ASN A 344 16.24 -3.61 18.49
N LYS A 345 16.64 -2.36 18.22
CA LYS A 345 16.18 -1.19 18.94
C LYS A 345 14.77 -0.75 18.51
N ASP A 346 14.64 -0.32 17.25
CA ASP A 346 13.45 0.35 16.72
C ASP A 346 12.29 -0.63 16.50
N LEU A 347 12.56 -1.86 16.03
CA LEU A 347 11.50 -2.81 15.62
C LEU A 347 11.20 -3.87 16.68
N LYS A 348 12.21 -4.36 17.40
CA LYS A 348 12.03 -5.44 18.38
C LYS A 348 11.96 -4.95 19.83
N GLY A 349 12.31 -3.68 20.11
CA GLY A 349 12.27 -3.13 21.47
C GLY A 349 13.16 -3.90 22.46
N LEU A 350 14.30 -4.42 22.01
CA LEU A 350 15.19 -5.24 22.84
C LEU A 350 16.13 -4.42 23.73
N ASP A 351 16.28 -3.14 23.43
CA ASP A 351 17.11 -2.21 24.22
C ASP A 351 16.21 -1.49 25.25
N PRO A 352 16.31 -1.84 26.54
CA PRO A 352 15.45 -1.29 27.59
C PRO A 352 15.77 0.17 27.93
N ASP A 353 16.94 0.67 27.53
CA ASP A 353 17.41 2.03 27.82
C ASP A 353 17.18 2.98 26.64
N ALA A 354 16.95 2.43 25.44
CA ALA A 354 16.62 3.22 24.26
C ALA A 354 15.30 3.99 24.45
N ARG A 355 15.33 5.27 24.07
CA ARG A 355 14.17 6.16 24.05
C ARG A 355 14.03 6.84 22.69
N THR A 356 12.79 7.19 22.33
CA THR A 356 12.50 8.06 21.19
C THR A 356 13.00 9.49 21.46
N PRO A 357 13.05 10.36 20.43
CA PRO A 357 13.40 11.78 20.63
C PRO A 357 12.55 12.50 21.68
N GLY A 358 11.27 12.15 21.86
CA GLY A 358 10.42 12.70 22.93
C GLY A 358 10.41 11.88 24.22
N GLY A 359 11.31 10.91 24.38
CA GLY A 359 11.57 10.24 25.66
C GLY A 359 10.73 8.99 25.94
N LEU A 360 9.97 8.46 24.97
CA LEU A 360 9.19 7.24 25.16
C LEU A 360 10.07 5.98 25.00
N PRO A 361 9.82 4.91 25.78
CA PRO A 361 10.48 3.62 25.56
C PRO A 361 9.99 2.96 24.27
N TYR A 362 10.90 2.29 23.57
CA TYR A 362 10.57 1.48 22.39
C TYR A 362 9.76 0.25 22.81
N ALA A 363 8.49 0.15 22.39
CA ALA A 363 7.66 -1.01 22.70
C ALA A 363 8.21 -2.30 22.07
N LYS A 364 7.92 -3.46 22.67
CA LYS A 364 8.16 -4.76 22.04
C LYS A 364 6.97 -5.15 21.17
N PRO A 365 7.15 -5.99 20.14
CA PRO A 365 6.02 -6.61 19.45
C PRO A 365 5.21 -7.43 20.46
N ASP A 366 3.94 -7.09 20.64
CA ASP A 366 3.08 -7.69 21.67
C ASP A 366 1.61 -7.73 21.21
N PRO A 367 0.99 -8.92 21.11
CA PRO A 367 -0.42 -9.08 20.74
C PRO A 367 -1.39 -8.41 21.71
N LEU A 368 -0.96 -8.24 22.96
CA LEU A 368 -1.74 -7.68 24.06
C LEU A 368 -1.47 -6.19 24.27
N ALA A 369 -0.61 -5.56 23.45
CA ALA A 369 -0.33 -4.13 23.53
C ALA A 369 -1.62 -3.29 23.42
N PRO A 370 -1.68 -2.09 24.02
CA PRO A 370 -2.87 -1.24 23.94
C PRO A 370 -3.31 -0.97 22.50
N ILE A 371 -4.62 -1.04 22.23
CA ILE A 371 -5.17 -0.68 20.92
C ILE A 371 -5.40 0.84 20.87
N HIS A 372 -4.80 1.51 19.88
CA HIS A 372 -4.99 2.93 19.67
C HIS A 372 -6.24 3.20 18.84
N ASN A 373 -7.34 3.52 19.52
CA ASN A 373 -8.59 3.85 18.84
C ASN A 373 -8.52 5.21 18.12
N SER A 374 -8.03 5.18 16.89
CA SER A 374 -7.82 6.35 16.03
C SER A 374 -9.12 7.08 15.63
N PHE A 375 -10.30 6.46 15.86
CA PHE A 375 -11.58 7.15 15.72
C PHE A 375 -11.71 8.29 16.73
N TRP A 376 -11.35 8.03 17.99
CA TRP A 376 -11.49 9.00 19.10
C TRP A 376 -10.23 9.85 19.31
N HIS A 377 -9.05 9.29 19.03
CA HIS A 377 -7.78 9.88 19.41
C HIS A 377 -7.05 10.60 18.24
N SER A 378 -7.67 10.70 17.06
CA SER A 378 -7.11 11.49 15.95
C SER A 378 -7.47 12.97 16.04
N LYS A 379 -6.59 13.85 15.54
CA LYS A 379 -6.79 15.32 15.48
C LYS A 379 -8.11 15.76 14.80
N GLY A 380 -8.75 14.87 14.04
CA GLY A 380 -10.03 15.08 13.35
C GLY A 380 -11.22 14.32 13.91
N ALA A 381 -11.16 13.79 15.14
CA ALA A 381 -12.23 12.96 15.72
C ALA A 381 -13.66 13.55 15.57
N PRO A 382 -13.92 14.85 15.82
CA PRO A 382 -15.26 15.42 15.63
C PRO A 382 -15.78 15.35 14.18
N LEU A 383 -14.89 15.43 13.19
CA LEU A 383 -15.25 15.33 11.77
C LEU A 383 -15.64 13.90 11.40
N TRP A 384 -14.98 12.89 11.98
CA TRP A 384 -15.36 11.48 11.76
C TRP A 384 -16.78 11.20 12.22
N HIS A 385 -17.19 11.74 13.38
CA HIS A 385 -18.57 11.63 13.85
C HIS A 385 -19.60 12.16 12.85
N ILE A 386 -19.32 13.31 12.25
CA ILE A 386 -20.20 13.91 11.23
C ILE A 386 -20.29 12.99 10.01
N LEU A 387 -19.18 12.43 9.55
CA LEU A 387 -19.17 11.54 8.38
C LEU A 387 -19.91 10.22 8.63
N GLU A 388 -19.95 9.73 9.87
CA GLU A 388 -20.70 8.52 10.24
C GLU A 388 -22.23 8.70 10.24
N ILE A 389 -22.72 9.95 10.31
CA ILE A 389 -24.15 10.29 10.26
C ILE A 389 -24.60 10.83 8.90
N LEU A 390 -23.68 10.92 7.91
CA LEU A 390 -24.05 11.30 6.56
C LEU A 390 -24.65 10.09 5.80
N PRO A 391 -25.85 10.24 5.21
CA PRO A 391 -26.43 9.19 4.37
C PRO A 391 -25.50 8.80 3.22
N LYS A 392 -25.26 7.50 3.06
CA LYS A 392 -24.50 6.92 1.95
C LYS A 392 -25.37 6.04 1.06
N SER A 393 -25.01 5.97 -0.23
CA SER A 393 -25.67 5.09 -1.20
C SER A 393 -25.56 3.63 -0.80
N LEU A 394 -26.67 2.89 -0.81
CA LEU A 394 -26.63 1.43 -0.64
C LEU A 394 -25.85 0.72 -1.73
N LYS A 395 -25.78 1.27 -2.96
CA LYS A 395 -25.03 0.69 -4.08
C LYS A 395 -23.52 0.60 -3.81
N ARG A 396 -23.01 1.41 -2.87
CA ARG A 396 -21.59 1.51 -2.51
C ARG A 396 -21.28 0.93 -1.14
N ARG A 397 -22.23 0.25 -0.52
CA ARG A 397 -22.01 -0.42 0.76
C ARG A 397 -21.29 -1.75 0.52
N GLU A 398 -20.36 -2.10 1.42
CA GLU A 398 -19.80 -3.44 1.45
C GLU A 398 -20.91 -4.47 1.75
N LYS A 399 -20.95 -5.56 0.98
CA LYS A 399 -21.89 -6.66 1.23
C LYS A 399 -21.41 -7.44 2.44
N GLY A 400 -22.17 -7.56 3.53
CA GLY A 400 -21.81 -8.29 4.75
C GLY A 400 -23.02 -8.89 5.46
N GLU A 401 -22.79 -9.40 6.67
CA GLU A 401 -23.73 -10.26 7.39
C GLU A 401 -24.87 -9.52 8.08
N THR A 402 -26.08 -10.06 7.98
CA THR A 402 -27.36 -9.43 8.34
C THR A 402 -27.48 -8.89 9.77
N ASN A 403 -26.61 -9.26 10.71
CA ASN A 403 -26.79 -9.03 12.14
C ASN A 403 -26.49 -7.58 12.59
N TRP A 404 -25.58 -6.87 11.92
CA TRP A 404 -25.33 -5.42 12.14
C TRP A 404 -25.72 -4.57 10.91
N PHE A 405 -26.49 -5.15 10.00
CA PHE A 405 -26.89 -4.55 8.73
C PHE A 405 -28.15 -3.71 8.92
N ARG A 406 -27.99 -2.39 8.83
CA ARG A 406 -29.14 -1.48 8.89
C ARG A 406 -29.89 -1.49 7.56
N ARG A 407 -31.21 -1.67 7.62
CA ARG A 407 -32.10 -1.65 6.45
C ARG A 407 -32.26 -0.22 5.94
N GLY A 408 -32.29 -0.06 4.62
CA GLY A 408 -32.59 1.18 3.92
C GLY A 408 -33.06 0.86 2.50
N LEU A 409 -33.81 1.77 1.87
CA LEU A 409 -34.32 1.58 0.51
C LEU A 409 -33.35 2.09 -0.57
N ILE A 410 -32.71 3.24 -0.33
CA ILE A 410 -31.77 3.88 -1.27
C ILE A 410 -30.48 4.31 -0.54
N TRP A 411 -30.62 4.68 0.74
CA TRP A 411 -29.57 5.25 1.58
C TRP A 411 -29.45 4.47 2.90
N TYR A 412 -28.27 4.51 3.52
CA TYR A 412 -28.04 4.02 4.88
C TYR A 412 -27.12 4.97 5.64
N LEU A 413 -27.19 4.90 6.98
CA LEU A 413 -26.26 5.57 7.88
C LEU A 413 -25.15 4.58 8.29
N PRO A 414 -23.86 4.90 8.05
CA PRO A 414 -22.76 3.98 8.34
C PRO A 414 -22.59 3.63 9.82
N LEU A 415 -22.72 4.63 10.72
CA LEU A 415 -22.78 4.46 12.18
C LEU A 415 -21.75 3.46 12.74
N LYS A 416 -20.48 3.60 12.33
CA LYS A 416 -19.34 2.79 12.79
C LYS A 416 -19.50 1.29 12.51
N GLU A 417 -20.14 0.92 11.39
CA GLU A 417 -20.26 -0.48 10.98
C GLU A 417 -18.86 -1.15 10.87
N PRO A 418 -18.67 -2.35 11.46
CA PRO A 418 -17.43 -3.12 11.34
C PRO A 418 -17.06 -3.41 9.88
N ARG A 419 -15.76 -3.63 9.63
CA ARG A 419 -15.30 -4.13 8.33
C ARG A 419 -15.74 -5.58 8.14
N LYS A 420 -16.06 -5.94 6.90
CA LYS A 420 -16.28 -7.34 6.57
C LYS A 420 -14.96 -8.11 6.51
N ILE A 421 -14.90 -9.19 7.27
CA ILE A 421 -13.92 -10.25 7.12
C ILE A 421 -14.66 -11.42 6.47
N ALA A 422 -14.20 -11.87 5.31
CA ALA A 422 -14.88 -12.96 4.59
C ALA A 422 -14.53 -14.32 5.22
N ASP A 423 -15.44 -15.28 5.16
CA ASP A 423 -15.18 -16.65 5.57
C ASP A 423 -13.91 -17.19 4.91
N LYS A 424 -13.03 -17.83 5.71
CA LYS A 424 -11.70 -18.33 5.30
C LYS A 424 -10.65 -17.25 5.01
N SER A 425 -10.90 -15.98 5.38
CA SER A 425 -9.82 -14.98 5.42
C SER A 425 -8.78 -15.39 6.46
N ASP A 426 -7.51 -15.12 6.17
CA ASP A 426 -6.41 -15.37 7.11
C ASP A 426 -6.46 -14.30 8.23
N VAL A 427 -6.70 -14.74 9.46
CA VAL A 427 -6.72 -13.90 10.67
C VAL A 427 -5.53 -14.31 11.52
N ASP A 428 -4.74 -13.34 11.95
CA ASP A 428 -3.55 -13.60 12.75
C ASP A 428 -3.90 -14.11 14.15
N ASP A 429 -3.10 -15.05 14.66
CA ASP A 429 -3.26 -15.62 16.00
C ASP A 429 -3.29 -14.56 17.12
N SER A 430 -2.68 -13.40 16.89
CA SER A 430 -2.74 -12.27 17.81
C SER A 430 -4.17 -11.81 18.12
N ALA A 431 -5.11 -11.92 17.18
CA ALA A 431 -6.52 -11.58 17.42
C ALA A 431 -7.19 -12.57 18.38
N TYR A 432 -6.93 -13.87 18.19
CA TYR A 432 -7.46 -14.94 19.03
C TYR A 432 -6.82 -14.93 20.41
N GLN A 433 -5.51 -14.76 20.50
CA GLN A 433 -4.81 -14.60 21.78
C GLN A 433 -5.39 -13.44 22.59
N ARG A 434 -5.73 -12.32 21.92
CA ARG A 434 -6.34 -11.17 22.58
C ARG A 434 -7.76 -11.46 23.06
N ARG A 435 -8.59 -12.12 22.25
CA ARG A 435 -9.96 -12.53 22.61
C ARG A 435 -9.96 -13.48 23.80
N ASP A 436 -9.05 -14.45 23.78
CA ASP A 436 -8.98 -15.52 24.77
C ASP A 436 -8.29 -15.05 26.07
N THR A 437 -7.72 -13.84 26.09
CA THR A 437 -7.16 -13.20 27.29
C THR A 437 -8.23 -12.36 28.02
N PRO A 438 -8.74 -12.79 29.19
CA PRO A 438 -9.89 -12.14 29.82
C PRO A 438 -9.69 -10.65 30.17
N SER A 439 -8.46 -10.24 30.49
CA SER A 439 -8.13 -8.85 30.84
C SER A 439 -8.26 -7.87 29.66
N GLN A 440 -8.34 -8.37 28.42
CA GLN A 440 -8.41 -7.53 27.23
C GLN A 440 -9.84 -7.13 26.85
N ASN A 441 -10.86 -7.89 27.28
CA ASN A 441 -12.25 -7.66 26.91
C ASN A 441 -12.44 -7.40 25.40
N TYR A 442 -11.84 -8.25 24.58
CA TYR A 442 -11.73 -8.07 23.13
C TYR A 442 -12.64 -9.06 22.40
N ASP A 443 -13.77 -8.57 21.88
CA ASP A 443 -14.75 -9.39 21.15
C ASP A 443 -15.29 -8.62 19.93
N PRO A 444 -14.55 -8.57 18.81
CA PRO A 444 -14.99 -7.88 17.62
C PRO A 444 -16.13 -8.68 16.97
N PRO A 445 -17.26 -8.05 16.63
CA PRO A 445 -18.41 -8.75 16.03
C PRO A 445 -18.12 -9.29 14.62
N ASN A 446 -17.02 -8.86 13.99
CA ASN A 446 -16.58 -9.27 12.67
C ASN A 446 -15.41 -10.28 12.68
N LEU A 447 -15.00 -10.75 13.86
CA LEU A 447 -14.00 -11.81 13.99
C LEU A 447 -14.68 -13.16 13.71
N PRO A 448 -14.18 -13.97 12.75
CA PRO A 448 -14.80 -15.24 12.36
C PRO A 448 -14.61 -16.37 13.36
#